data_AF-A0A356AIC2-F1
#
_entry.id   AF-A0A356AIC2-F1
#
_cell.length_a   1.000
_cell.length_b   1.000
_cell.length_c   1.000
_cell.angle_alpha   90.00
_cell.angle_beta   90.00
_cell.angle_gamma   90.00
#
_symmetry.space_group_name_H-M   'P 1'
#
loop_
_entity.id
_entity.type
_entity.pdbx_description
1 polymer ?
#
loop_
_entity_poly.entity_id
_entity_poly.type
_entity_poly.pdbx_seq_one_letter_code
_entity_poly.pdbx_strand_id
1 'polypeptide(L)' 'MDQQKTILVVDDEIKITEIVKSYLEKDGYGVVCAYDGRDALAA' A
#
# COMPACT_ATOMS: atom_id res chain seq x y z
N MET A 1 14.43 15.30 -9.79
CA MET A 1 13.13 14.62 -10.00
C MET A 1 13.00 13.65 -8.85
N ASP A 2 12.33 14.07 -7.77
CA ASP A 2 12.07 13.19 -6.64
C ASP A 2 11.06 12.14 -7.11
N GLN A 3 11.53 10.89 -7.26
CA GLN A 3 10.65 9.77 -7.51
C GLN A 3 9.83 9.57 -6.24
N GLN A 4 8.52 9.83 -6.33
CA GLN A 4 7.59 9.55 -5.25
C GLN A 4 7.69 8.06 -4.92
N LYS A 5 8.17 7.74 -3.72
CA LYS A 5 8.38 6.35 -3.31
C LYS A 5 7.02 5.69 -3.15
N THR A 6 6.84 4.55 -3.82
CA THR A 6 5.62 3.74 -3.72
C THR A 6 5.85 2.60 -2.73
N ILE A 7 4.88 2.38 -1.85
CA ILE A 7 4.89 1.34 -0.82
C ILE A 7 3.77 0.34 -1.13
N LEU A 8 4.12 -0.94 -1.21
CA LEU A 8 3.16 -2.04 -1.30
C LEU A 8 2.86 -2.56 0.11
N VAL A 9 1.57 -2.54 0.48
CA VAL A 9 1.07 -3.09 1.74
C VAL A 9 0.33 -4.39 1.43
N VAL A 10 0.75 -5.48 2.06
CA VAL A 10 0.16 -6.82 1.86
C VAL A 10 -0.38 -7.32 3.18
N ASP A 11 -1.70 -7.44 3.28
CA ASP A 11 -2.40 -7.94 4.47
C ASP A 11 -3.81 -8.40 4.05
N ASP A 12 -4.28 -9.55 4.55
CA ASP A 12 -5.58 -10.13 4.20
C ASP A 12 -6.76 -9.40 4.84
N GLU A 13 -6.51 -8.54 5.84
CA GLU A 13 -7.53 -7.71 6.46
C GLU A 13 -7.64 -6.33 5.79
N ILE A 14 -8.64 -6.18 4.91
CA ILE A 14 -8.93 -4.93 4.16
C ILE A 14 -9.01 -3.69 5.07
N LYS A 15 -9.58 -3.83 6.27
CA LYS A 15 -9.71 -2.70 7.21
C LYS A 15 -8.34 -2.18 7.65
N ILE A 16 -7.39 -3.07 7.89
CA ILE A 16 -6.04 -2.72 8.33
C ILE A 16 -5.28 -2.08 7.16
N THR A 17 -5.36 -2.65 5.96
CA THR A 17 -4.70 -2.08 4.77
C THR A 17 -5.14 -0.66 4.47
N GLU A 18 -6.44 -0.36 4.60
CA GLU A 18 -6.98 0.99 4.35
C GLU A 18 -6.51 2.01 5.39
N ILE A 19 -6.38 1.58 6.66
CA ILE A 19 -5.83 2.42 7.73
C ILE A 19 -4.36 2.73 7.43
N VAL A 20 -3.55 1.71 7.13
CA VAL A 20 -2.13 1.87 6.83
C VAL A 20 -1.92 2.74 5.59
N LYS A 21 -2.69 2.50 4.53
CA LYS A 21 -2.72 3.34 3.33
C LYS A 21 -2.99 4.79 3.64
N SER A 22 -4.03 5.07 4.42
CA SER A 22 -4.39 6.43 4.82
C SER A 22 -3.27 7.15 5.59
N TYR A 23 -2.49 6.44 6.41
CA TYR A 23 -1.33 7.03 7.10
C TYR A 23 -0.17 7.31 6.14
N LEU A 24 0.18 6.35 5.30
CA LEU A 24 1.30 6.48 4.36
C LEU A 24 1.02 7.52 3.26
N GLU A 25 -0.21 7.61 2.76
CA GLU A 25 -0.62 8.65 1.81
C GLU A 25 -0.56 10.04 2.44
N LYS A 26 -0.95 10.18 3.72
CA LYS A 26 -0.80 11.45 4.47
C LYS A 26 0.66 11.87 4.60
N ASP A 27 1.57 10.92 4.70
CA ASP A 27 3.02 11.16 4.75
C ASP A 27 3.64 11.41 3.36
N GLY A 28 2.82 11.40 2.30
CA GLY A 28 3.22 11.75 0.93
C GLY A 28 3.71 10.58 0.07
N TYR A 29 3.56 9.34 0.53
CA TYR A 29 3.92 8.16 -0.25
C TYR A 29 2.81 7.79 -1.25
N GLY A 30 3.21 7.19 -2.37
CA GLY A 30 2.27 6.41 -3.17
C GLY A 30 2.03 5.07 -2.48
N VAL A 31 0.79 4.59 -2.41
CA VAL A 31 0.49 3.33 -1.73
C VAL A 31 -0.32 2.41 -2.63
N VAL A 32 0.09 1.16 -2.70
CA VAL A 32 -0.64 0.07 -3.34
C VAL A 32 -0.96 -0.98 -2.28
N CYS A 33 -2.18 -1.50 -2.31
CA CYS A 33 -2.62 -2.53 -1.38
C CYS A 33 -2.84 -3.84 -2.14
N ALA A 34 -2.45 -4.95 -1.53
CA ALA A 34 -2.77 -6.29 -1.96
C ALA A 34 -3.32 -7.07 -0.77
N TYR A 35 -4.28 -7.96 -1.04
CA TYR A 35 -5.00 -8.70 0.00
C TYR A 35 -4.62 -10.18 0.03
N ASP A 36 -3.81 -10.62 -0.91
CA ASP A 36 -3.23 -11.95 -0.95
C ASP A 36 -1.88 -11.95 -1.67
N GLY A 37 -1.20 -13.10 -1.65
CA GLY A 37 0.11 -13.24 -2.26
C GLY A 37 0.14 -13.12 -3.79
N ARG A 38 -0.98 -13.41 -4.48
CA ARG A 38 -1.05 -13.29 -5.95
C ARG A 38 -1.22 -11.83 -6.35
N ASP A 39 -2.10 -11.12 -5.66
CA ASP A 39 -2.29 -9.67 -5.81
C ASP A 39 -0.99 -8.93 -5.50
N ALA A 40 -0.26 -9.34 -4.46
CA ALA A 40 1.01 -8.73 -4.08
C ALA A 40 2.11 -8.89 -5.14
N LEU A 41 2.13 -10.02 -5.85
CA LEU A 41 3.08 -10.25 -6.93
C LEU A 41 2.72 -9.50 -8.22
N ALA A 42 1.46 -9.07 -8.37
CA ALA A 42 0.95 -8.35 -9.53
C ALA A 42 0.94 -6.82 -9.36
N ALA A 43 1.25 -6.33 -8.15
CA ALA A 43 1.15 -4.92 -7.74
C ALA A 43 2.34 -4.05 -8.15
#